data_AF-A0A2X0RBM0-F1
#
_entry.id   AF-A0A2X0RBM0-F1
#
_cell.length_a   1.000
_cell.length_b   1.000
_cell.length_c   1.000
_cell.angle_alpha   90.00
_cell.angle_beta   90.00
_cell.angle_gamma   90.00
#
_symmetry.space_group_name_H-M   'P 1'
#
loop_
_entity.id
_entity.type
_entity.pdbx_description
1 polymer ?
#
loop_
_entity_poly.entity_id
_entity_poly.type
_entity_poly.pdbx_seq_one_letter_code
_entity_poly.pdbx_strand_id
1 'polypeptide(L)'
;MMEKRDQDIVTVILQRVAEVMPGMSEELVHQVENDVRRMYGGQRWFVPKRGSHLTHEQRNKIFKDGMSSMQTAEVTSKYKISRATFYRLMKTGGRFG
;
A
#
# COMPACT_ATOMS: atom_id res chain seq x y z
N MET A 1 -29.11 -4.42 6.65
CA MET A 1 -27.71 -4.03 6.38
C MET A 1 -27.23 -4.89 5.23
N MET A 2 -27.01 -4.30 4.06
CA MET A 2 -26.58 -5.03 2.85
C MET A 2 -25.10 -5.39 3.00
N GLU A 3 -24.76 -6.66 2.83
CA GLU A 3 -23.42 -7.19 3.06
C GLU A 3 -22.39 -6.55 2.11
N LYS A 4 -21.32 -5.97 2.66
CA LYS A 4 -20.15 -5.50 1.90
C LYS A 4 -19.38 -6.62 1.17
N ARG A 5 -19.83 -7.88 1.26
CA ARG A 5 -19.08 -9.05 0.79
C ARG A 5 -19.13 -9.26 -0.72
N ASP A 6 -20.11 -8.66 -1.40
CA ASP A 6 -20.33 -8.90 -2.84
C ASP A 6 -20.05 -7.67 -3.72
N GLN A 7 -19.53 -6.57 -3.15
CA GLN A 7 -19.20 -5.40 -3.96
C GLN A 7 -17.89 -5.61 -4.72
N ASP A 8 -17.98 -5.55 -6.05
CA ASP A 8 -16.83 -5.56 -6.95
C ASP A 8 -15.90 -4.37 -6.67
N ILE A 9 -14.63 -4.66 -6.39
CA ILE A 9 -13.64 -3.65 -6.03
C ILE A 9 -13.40 -2.62 -7.14
N VAL A 10 -13.51 -3.01 -8.41
CA VAL A 10 -13.36 -2.09 -9.56
C VAL A 10 -14.50 -1.08 -9.54
N THR A 11 -15.73 -1.57 -9.37
CA THR A 11 -16.93 -0.72 -9.26
C THR A 11 -16.83 0.23 -8.07
N VAL A 12 -16.37 -0.26 -6.92
CA VAL A 12 -16.17 0.58 -5.72
C VAL A 12 -15.17 1.70 -5.98
N ILE A 13 -14.02 1.40 -6.62
CA ILE A 13 -13.01 2.41 -6.92
C ILE A 13 -13.57 3.49 -7.86
N LEU A 14 -14.24 3.09 -8.94
CA LEU A 14 -14.76 4.02 -9.94
C LEU A 14 -15.88 4.91 -9.37
N GLN A 15 -16.78 4.37 -8.55
CA GLN A 15 -17.81 5.16 -7.85
C GLN A 15 -17.17 6.24 -6.97
N ARG A 16 -16.13 5.89 -6.21
CA ARG A 16 -15.40 6.87 -5.37
C ARG A 16 -14.72 7.95 -6.19
N VAL A 17 -14.20 7.63 -7.36
CA VAL A 17 -13.59 8.62 -8.26
C VAL A 17 -14.66 9.56 -8.82
N ALA A 18 -15.81 9.03 -9.24
CA ALA A 18 -16.93 9.84 -9.73
C ALA A 18 -17.48 10.79 -8.65
N GLU A 19 -17.57 10.35 -7.39
CA GLU A 19 -17.99 11.20 -6.25
C GLU A 19 -17.09 12.44 -6.05
N VAL A 20 -15.78 12.33 -6.32
CA VAL A 20 -14.81 13.40 -6.06
C VAL A 20 -14.46 14.24 -7.30
N MET A 21 -14.89 13.81 -8.49
CA MET A 21 -14.57 14.46 -9.75
C MET A 21 -15.83 14.96 -10.46
N PRO A 22 -16.26 16.21 -10.20
CA PRO A 22 -17.43 16.77 -10.87
C PRO A 22 -17.22 16.84 -12.39
N GLY A 23 -18.22 16.38 -13.14
CA GLY A 23 -18.20 16.38 -14.62
C GLY A 23 -17.72 15.08 -15.27
N MET A 24 -17.45 14.03 -14.50
CA MET A 24 -17.21 12.70 -15.07
C MET A 24 -18.52 12.12 -15.62
N SER A 25 -18.57 11.84 -16.92
CA SER A 25 -19.75 11.25 -17.55
C SER A 25 -19.88 9.77 -17.19
N GLU A 26 -21.12 9.29 -17.12
CA GLU A 26 -21.43 7.89 -16.81
C GLU A 26 -20.88 6.94 -17.89
N GLU A 27 -20.90 7.37 -19.16
CA GLU A 27 -20.34 6.62 -20.28
C GLU A 27 -18.83 6.39 -20.12
N LEU A 28 -18.09 7.42 -19.68
CA LEU A 28 -16.65 7.31 -19.45
C LEU A 28 -16.36 6.31 -18.33
N VAL A 29 -17.14 6.33 -17.25
CA VAL A 29 -17.00 5.37 -16.14
C VAL A 29 -17.19 3.94 -16.64
N HIS A 30 -18.23 3.68 -17.43
CA HIS A 30 -18.48 2.36 -18.01
C HIS A 30 -17.39 1.93 -19.00
N GLN A 31 -16.87 2.86 -19.81
CA GLN A 31 -15.78 2.56 -20.73
C GLN A 31 -14.52 2.11 -19.96
N VAL A 32 -14.14 2.87 -18.92
CA VAL A 32 -12.98 2.53 -18.07
C VAL A 32 -13.19 1.21 -17.35
N GLU A 33 -14.39 0.95 -16.83
CA GLU A 33 -14.71 -0.33 -16.19
C GLU A 33 -14.49 -1.51 -17.15
N ASN A 34 -15.02 -1.41 -18.38
CA ASN A 34 -14.86 -2.44 -19.39
C ASN A 34 -13.40 -2.67 -19.77
N ASP A 35 -12.62 -1.60 -19.89
CA ASP A 35 -11.19 -1.69 -20.20
C ASP A 35 -10.41 -2.39 -19.07
N VAL A 36 -10.67 -2.03 -17.81
CA VAL A 36 -10.05 -2.69 -16.64
C VAL A 36 -10.43 -4.16 -16.57
N ARG A 37 -11.72 -4.50 -16.74
CA ARG A 37 -12.19 -5.89 -16.76
C ARG A 37 -11.58 -6.68 -17.92
N ARG A 38 -11.41 -6.08 -19.10
CA ARG A 38 -10.76 -6.73 -20.25
C ARG A 38 -9.29 -7.02 -19.99
N MET A 39 -8.56 -6.10 -19.36
CA MET A 39 -7.12 -6.25 -19.11
C MET A 39 -6.80 -7.20 -17.95
N TYR A 40 -7.61 -7.17 -16.88
CA TYR A 40 -7.27 -7.83 -15.61
C TYR A 40 -8.29 -8.88 -15.16
N GLY A 41 -9.41 -9.02 -15.87
CA GLY A 41 -10.46 -9.99 -15.55
C GLY A 41 -9.98 -11.43 -15.56
N GLY A 42 -10.54 -12.25 -14.67
CA GLY A 42 -10.17 -13.67 -14.52
C GLY A 42 -8.85 -13.91 -13.78
N GLN A 43 -8.05 -12.88 -13.51
CA GLN A 43 -6.81 -12.98 -12.75
C GLN A 43 -7.04 -12.64 -11.27
N ARG A 44 -6.35 -13.34 -10.37
CA ARG A 44 -6.37 -13.02 -8.93
C ARG A 44 -5.35 -11.92 -8.63
N TRP A 45 -5.84 -10.70 -8.47
CA TRP A 45 -5.03 -9.55 -8.08
C TRP A 45 -5.16 -9.25 -6.58
N PHE A 46 -4.03 -9.03 -5.92
CA PHE A 46 -3.99 -8.53 -4.55
C PHE A 46 -3.95 -6.99 -4.58
N VAL A 47 -4.93 -6.35 -3.95
CA VAL A 47 -4.93 -4.89 -3.75
C VAL A 47 -4.32 -4.60 -2.36
N PRO A 48 -3.06 -4.15 -2.29
CA PRO A 48 -2.43 -3.87 -1.01
C PRO A 48 -3.10 -2.66 -0.34
N LYS A 49 -3.32 -2.75 0.97
CA LYS A 49 -3.61 -1.56 1.77
C LYS A 49 -2.42 -0.61 1.65
N ARG A 50 -2.66 0.63 1.20
CA ARG A 50 -1.64 1.69 1.29
C ARG A 50 -1.52 2.13 2.75
N GLY A 51 -0.79 1.34 3.52
CA GLY A 51 -0.25 1.64 4.84
C GLY A 51 1.23 1.23 4.84
N SER A 52 2.04 1.96 5.60
CA SER A 52 3.52 1.96 5.64
C SER A 52 4.19 0.60 5.94
N HIS A 53 3.95 -0.42 5.13
CA HIS A 53 4.78 -1.61 5.12
C HIS A 53 6.09 -1.25 4.42
N LEU A 54 7.14 -1.15 5.23
CA LEU A 54 8.49 -0.96 4.72
C LEU A 54 8.79 -2.08 3.72
N THR A 55 9.21 -1.70 2.51
CA THR A 55 9.67 -2.67 1.52
C THR A 55 10.87 -3.46 2.07
N HIS A 56 11.17 -4.61 1.46
CA HIS A 56 12.37 -5.37 1.82
C HIS A 56 13.63 -4.49 1.79
N GLU A 57 13.78 -3.68 0.73
CA GLU A 57 14.90 -2.75 0.59
C GLU A 57 14.93 -1.69 1.69
N GLN A 58 13.78 -1.12 2.05
CA GLN A 58 13.70 -0.13 3.13
C GLN A 58 14.10 -0.74 4.48
N ARG A 59 13.64 -1.97 4.77
CA ARG A 59 14.02 -2.70 5.99
C ARG A 59 15.53 -2.96 6.04
N ASN A 60 16.14 -3.37 4.93
CA ASN A 60 17.59 -3.55 4.83
C ASN A 60 18.37 -2.24 5.06
N LYS A 61 17.92 -1.12 4.50
CA LYS A 61 18.57 0.19 4.70
C LYS A 61 18.50 0.63 6.17
N ILE A 62 17.33 0.50 6.79
CA ILE A 62 17.15 0.80 8.22
C ILE A 62 18.06 -0.08 9.08
N PHE A 63 18.17 -1.37 8.78
CA PHE A 63 19.03 -2.29 9.53
C PHE A 63 20.52 -1.95 9.39
N LYS A 64 20.99 -1.64 8.17
CA LYS A 64 22.37 -1.20 7.94
C LYS A 64 22.69 0.08 8.71
N ASP A 65 21.79 1.06 8.67
CA ASP A 65 21.97 2.31 9.41
C ASP A 65 21.92 2.09 10.93
N GLY A 66 21.07 1.17 11.41
CA GLY A 66 21.00 0.79 12.82
C GLY A 66 22.19 0.00 13.35
N MET A 67 22.97 -0.64 12.47
CA MET A 67 24.25 -1.30 12.79
C MET A 67 25.46 -0.36 12.69
N SER A 68 25.26 0.86 12.19
CA SER A 68 26.31 1.88 12.10
C SER A 68 26.50 2.63 13.43
N SER A 69 27.35 3.65 13.44
CA SER A 69 27.51 4.56 14.59
C SER A 69 26.37 5.58 14.74
N MET A 70 25.35 5.56 13.87
CA MET A 70 24.19 6.46 13.98
C MET A 70 23.40 6.21 15.27
N GLN A 71 22.92 7.30 15.89
CA GLN A 71 22.07 7.18 17.07
C GLN A 71 20.68 6.67 16.69
N THR A 72 20.04 5.92 17.59
CA THR A 72 18.68 5.39 17.35
C THR A 72 17.66 6.50 17.03
N ALA A 73 17.77 7.66 17.70
CA ALA A 73 16.91 8.81 17.46
C ALA A 73 17.07 9.37 16.03
N GLU A 74 18.30 9.36 15.53
CA GLU A 74 18.61 9.81 14.17
C GLU A 74 18.04 8.85 13.12
N VAL A 75 18.20 7.54 13.30
CA VAL A 75 17.67 6.52 12.39
C VAL A 75 16.13 6.53 12.39
N THR A 76 15.50 6.62 13.55
CA THR A 76 14.02 6.66 13.65
C THR A 76 13.43 7.91 13.01
N SER A 77 14.09 9.07 13.17
CA SER A 77 13.70 10.32 12.49
C SER A 77 13.88 10.22 10.97
N LYS A 78 15.06 9.78 10.51
CA LYS A 78 15.41 9.64 9.09
C LYS A 78 14.41 8.79 8.31
N TYR A 79 14.00 7.66 8.90
CA TYR A 79 13.09 6.71 8.25
C TYR A 79 11.62 6.88 8.65
N LYS A 80 11.30 7.86 9.50
CA LYS A 80 9.94 8.13 10.00
C LYS A 80 9.27 6.88 10.60
N ILE A 81 10.03 6.13 11.39
CA ILE A 81 9.56 4.91 12.06
C ILE A 81 9.57 5.09 13.58
N SER A 82 8.66 4.40 14.26
CA SER A 82 8.71 4.35 15.73
C SER A 82 9.91 3.55 16.22
N ARG A 83 10.38 3.84 17.44
CA ARG A 83 11.43 3.07 18.12
C ARG A 83 11.09 1.58 18.22
N ALA A 84 9.82 1.25 18.46
CA ALA A 84 9.34 -0.13 18.50
C ALA A 84 9.52 -0.85 17.15
N THR A 85 9.25 -0.16 16.04
CA THR A 85 9.50 -0.70 14.69
C THR A 85 11.00 -0.87 14.44
N PHE A 86 11.82 0.11 14.82
CA PHE A 86 13.27 0.01 14.71
C PHE A 86 13.83 -1.22 15.45
N TYR A 87 13.55 -1.39 16.75
CA TYR A 87 14.06 -2.54 17.52
C TYR A 87 13.56 -3.88 17.00
N ARG A 88 12.32 -3.94 16.52
CA ARG A 88 11.78 -5.14 15.89
C ARG A 88 12.59 -5.52 14.65
N LEU A 89 12.95 -4.56 13.80
CA LEU A 89 13.80 -4.79 12.64
C LEU A 89 15.22 -5.23 13.04
N MET A 90 15.79 -4.64 14.10
CA MET A 90 17.10 -5.06 14.62
C MET A 90 17.09 -6.50 15.15
N LYS A 91 16.02 -6.89 15.86
CA LYS A 91 15.84 -8.26 16.39
C LYS A 91 15.70 -9.32 15.29
N THR A 92 15.17 -8.97 14.13
CA THR A 92 15.07 -9.88 12.98
C THR A 92 16.44 -10.19 12.34
N GLY A 93 17.49 -9.43 12.67
CA GLY A 93 18.86 -9.72 12.25
C GLY A 93 19.07 -9.65 10.73
N GLY A 94 18.37 -8.74 10.04
CA GLY A 94 18.49 -8.55 8.59
C GLY A 94 17.83 -9.63 7.72
N ARG A 95 17.14 -10.61 8.32
CA ARG A 95 16.41 -11.67 7.60
C ARG A 95 15.03 -11.16 7.15
N PHE A 96 14.98 -10.29 6.15
CA PHE A 96 13.73 -9.67 5.71
C PHE A 96 13.02 -10.38 4.53
N GLY A 97 13.42 -11.61 4.21
CA GLY A 97 12.92 -12.43 3.10
C GLY A 97 11.41 -12.61 3.07
#